data_AF-A0A924BFN9-F1
#
_entry.id   AF-A0A924BFN9-F1
#
_cell.length_a   1.000
_cell.length_b   1.000
_cell.length_c   1.000
_cell.angle_alpha   90.00
_cell.angle_beta   90.00
_cell.angle_gamma   90.00
#
_symmetry.space_group_name_H-M   'P 1'
#
loop_
_entity.id
_entity.type
_entity.pdbx_description
1 polymer ?
#
loop_
_entity_poly.entity_id
_entity_poly.type
_entity_poly.pdbx_seq_one_letter_code
_entity_poly.pdbx_strand_id
1 'polypeptide(L)'
;SQQNPSVAMDSAGDFVVAWTSNNQIGINQDGDGDGIYAKRYIASAIDKTLTPGSEFLVNTYTTGNQKNASVAMDSMGDFVVAWQSYNQIGINQDGSRYGVYAQRYTSATTLTTQGSEFHVNTYTTGDQRNASVAMDSAGDFVVAWQSYQEGPGSGDGVYAQRYTSATTLTTQGSEFHVNTYTTGDQVTPSVAMDGAGDFVVSWVDSSYNAGIFTKRYSSAGAQQGTGDNLVKQGDVQYTTRNSSGLLNNNE
;
A
#
# COMPACT_ATOMS: atom_id res chain seq x y z
N SER A 1 -2.04 -18.35 10.05
CA SER A 1 -3.36 -17.67 9.82
C SER A 1 -3.29 -16.84 8.55
N GLN A 2 -4.42 -16.51 7.90
CA GLN A 2 -4.47 -15.66 6.69
C GLN A 2 -5.04 -14.29 7.05
N GLN A 3 -4.37 -13.20 6.65
CA GLN A 3 -4.66 -11.83 7.08
C GLN A 3 -4.51 -10.82 5.96
N ASN A 4 -5.16 -9.67 6.11
CA ASN A 4 -5.02 -8.48 5.25
C ASN A 4 -5.13 -8.79 3.74
N PRO A 5 -6.25 -9.40 3.29
CA PRO A 5 -6.43 -9.69 1.88
C PRO A 5 -6.61 -8.38 1.08
N SER A 6 -6.04 -8.37 -0.11
CA SER A 6 -6.19 -7.33 -1.13
C SER A 6 -6.60 -7.99 -2.44
N VAL A 7 -7.40 -7.32 -3.26
CA VAL A 7 -7.91 -7.86 -4.53
C VAL A 7 -7.84 -6.80 -5.62
N ALA A 8 -7.46 -7.23 -6.82
CA ALA A 8 -7.51 -6.43 -8.05
C ALA A 8 -8.10 -7.27 -9.19
N MET A 9 -8.83 -6.63 -10.09
CA MET A 9 -9.61 -7.27 -11.14
C MET A 9 -9.50 -6.47 -12.45
N ASP A 10 -9.44 -7.16 -13.57
CA ASP A 10 -9.48 -6.55 -14.90
C ASP A 10 -10.92 -6.44 -15.46
N SER A 11 -11.07 -5.86 -16.64
CA SER A 11 -12.39 -5.72 -17.29
C SER A 11 -12.98 -7.04 -17.81
N ALA A 12 -12.15 -8.07 -18.00
CA ALA A 12 -12.59 -9.40 -18.38
C ALA A 12 -13.17 -10.18 -17.17
N GLY A 13 -12.88 -9.72 -15.95
CA GLY A 13 -13.27 -10.37 -14.71
C GLY A 13 -12.21 -11.33 -14.17
N ASP A 14 -11.01 -11.36 -14.78
CA ASP A 14 -9.85 -12.01 -14.15
C ASP A 14 -9.49 -11.20 -12.92
N PHE A 15 -9.09 -11.88 -11.84
CA PHE A 15 -8.67 -11.19 -10.64
C PHE A 15 -7.57 -11.93 -9.90
N VAL A 16 -6.85 -11.18 -9.08
CA VAL A 16 -5.83 -11.67 -8.17
C VAL A 16 -6.20 -11.28 -6.75
N VAL A 17 -6.05 -12.22 -5.82
CA VAL A 17 -6.13 -11.96 -4.39
C VAL A 17 -4.73 -12.13 -3.82
N ALA A 18 -4.24 -11.15 -3.06
CA ALA A 18 -2.99 -11.21 -2.32
C ALA A 18 -3.26 -11.10 -0.82
N TRP A 19 -2.47 -11.75 0.03
CA TRP A 19 -2.68 -11.74 1.48
C TRP A 19 -1.39 -12.05 2.24
N THR A 20 -1.40 -11.77 3.54
CA THR A 20 -0.36 -12.20 4.48
C THR A 20 -0.70 -13.57 5.07
N SER A 21 0.24 -14.52 4.97
CA SER A 21 0.13 -15.85 5.56
C SER A 21 1.10 -15.99 6.71
N ASN A 22 0.59 -16.27 7.90
CA ASN A 22 1.37 -16.58 9.09
C ASN A 22 1.58 -18.09 9.25
N ASN A 23 2.83 -18.44 9.56
CA ASN A 23 3.38 -19.77 9.77
C ASN A 23 2.49 -20.70 10.63
N GLN A 24 1.60 -21.43 9.95
CA GLN A 24 0.94 -22.60 10.51
C GLN A 24 0.97 -23.72 9.46
N ILE A 25 2.14 -24.36 9.36
CA ILE A 25 2.42 -25.71 8.81
C ILE A 25 1.67 -26.06 7.49
N GLY A 26 2.35 -25.99 6.35
CA GLY A 26 1.84 -26.45 5.04
C GLY A 26 2.83 -26.32 3.87
N ILE A 27 2.51 -26.93 2.71
CA ILE A 27 3.29 -26.84 1.46
C ILE A 27 3.20 -25.43 0.83
N ASN A 28 4.25 -25.02 0.12
CA ASN A 28 4.46 -23.68 -0.48
C ASN A 28 4.85 -22.55 0.49
N GLN A 29 5.25 -22.86 1.71
CA GLN A 29 5.64 -21.82 2.67
C GLN A 29 7.08 -21.31 2.47
N ASP A 30 7.36 -20.07 2.88
CA ASP A 30 8.65 -19.38 2.71
C ASP A 30 9.69 -19.69 3.81
N GLY A 31 9.24 -20.30 4.91
CA GLY A 31 10.08 -21.02 5.88
C GLY A 31 10.48 -20.23 7.13
N ASP A 32 10.16 -18.94 7.22
CA ASP A 32 10.40 -18.10 8.40
C ASP A 32 9.35 -16.97 8.50
N GLY A 33 8.80 -16.74 9.69
CA GLY A 33 7.80 -15.70 9.96
C GLY A 33 6.53 -15.69 9.09
N ASP A 34 6.16 -14.50 8.61
CA ASP A 34 4.96 -14.26 7.79
C ASP A 34 5.39 -13.97 6.35
N GLY A 35 4.68 -14.52 5.36
CA GLY A 35 4.95 -14.30 3.93
C GLY A 35 3.78 -13.69 3.17
N ILE A 36 4.04 -13.20 1.95
CA ILE A 36 3.04 -12.67 1.03
C ILE A 36 2.69 -13.73 -0.01
N TYR A 37 1.41 -14.04 -0.09
CA TYR A 37 0.89 -15.05 -1.01
C TYR A 37 -0.14 -14.44 -1.92
N ALA A 38 -0.33 -15.05 -3.08
CA ALA A 38 -1.39 -14.66 -3.98
C ALA A 38 -1.97 -15.86 -4.73
N LYS A 39 -3.16 -15.64 -5.28
CA LYS A 39 -3.86 -16.58 -6.16
C LYS A 39 -4.61 -15.81 -7.23
N ARG A 40 -4.45 -16.27 -8.48
CA ARG A 40 -5.12 -15.71 -9.66
C ARG A 40 -6.32 -16.57 -10.03
N TYR A 41 -7.37 -15.90 -10.51
CA TYR A 41 -8.60 -16.49 -11.00
C TYR A 41 -8.83 -15.96 -12.42
N ILE A 42 -9.02 -16.88 -13.37
CA ILE A 42 -9.32 -16.54 -14.76
C ILE A 42 -10.80 -16.70 -15.00
N ALA A 43 -11.48 -15.66 -15.47
CA ALA A 43 -12.87 -15.69 -15.82
C ALA A 43 -13.07 -16.20 -17.25
N SER A 44 -13.95 -17.18 -17.41
CA SER A 44 -14.43 -17.62 -18.72
C SER A 44 -15.05 -16.45 -19.48
N ALA A 45 -14.62 -16.27 -20.73
CA ALA A 45 -15.14 -15.23 -21.60
C ALA A 45 -16.64 -15.41 -21.94
N ILE A 46 -17.18 -16.63 -21.77
CA ILE A 46 -18.55 -16.98 -22.17
C ILE A 46 -19.53 -16.78 -21.00
N ASP A 47 -19.22 -17.35 -19.84
CA ASP A 47 -20.16 -17.47 -18.71
C ASP A 47 -19.60 -16.95 -17.38
N LYS A 48 -18.41 -16.36 -17.39
CA LYS A 48 -17.71 -15.81 -16.20
C LYS A 48 -17.44 -16.85 -15.10
N THR A 49 -17.51 -18.15 -15.41
CA THR A 49 -17.02 -19.19 -14.51
C THR A 49 -15.53 -19.01 -14.25
N LEU A 50 -15.08 -19.26 -13.01
CA LEU A 50 -13.72 -18.98 -12.58
C LEU A 50 -12.85 -20.23 -12.62
N THR A 51 -11.69 -20.13 -13.27
CA THR A 51 -10.63 -21.13 -13.20
C THR A 51 -9.57 -20.64 -12.21
N PRO A 52 -9.48 -21.19 -10.99
CA PRO A 52 -8.44 -20.82 -10.03
C PRO A 52 -7.09 -21.39 -10.47
N GLY A 53 -6.06 -20.55 -10.48
CA GLY A 53 -4.67 -20.99 -10.53
C GLY A 53 -4.22 -21.60 -9.20
N SER A 54 -2.96 -22.04 -9.14
CA SER A 54 -2.32 -22.41 -7.88
C SER A 54 -2.03 -21.17 -7.03
N GLU A 55 -2.04 -21.35 -5.72
CA GLU A 55 -1.44 -20.38 -4.79
C GLU A 55 0.08 -20.34 -4.99
N PHE A 56 0.66 -19.14 -4.87
CA PHE A 56 2.10 -18.92 -5.01
C PHE A 56 2.62 -17.89 -4.01
N LEU A 57 3.90 -18.03 -3.64
CA LEU A 57 4.64 -17.07 -2.83
C LEU A 57 5.04 -15.86 -3.69
N VAL A 58 4.82 -14.66 -3.16
CA VAL A 58 5.13 -13.38 -3.84
C VAL A 58 6.51 -12.88 -3.48
N ASN A 59 6.87 -12.86 -2.19
CA ASN A 59 8.18 -12.43 -1.73
C ASN A 59 9.26 -13.46 -2.07
N THR A 60 10.42 -12.98 -2.49
CA THR A 60 11.63 -13.79 -2.68
C THR A 60 12.53 -13.75 -1.45
N TYR A 61 12.48 -12.65 -0.68
CA TYR A 61 13.11 -12.58 0.64
C TYR A 61 12.17 -13.16 1.70
N THR A 62 12.66 -14.14 2.46
CA THR A 62 11.82 -14.96 3.34
C THR A 62 12.19 -14.87 4.82
N THR A 63 13.26 -14.15 5.17
CA THR A 63 13.66 -14.01 6.58
C THR A 63 12.73 -13.02 7.27
N GLY A 64 12.32 -13.32 8.50
CA GLY A 64 11.48 -12.41 9.29
C GLY A 64 10.05 -12.31 8.75
N ASN A 65 9.48 -11.11 8.78
CA ASN A 65 8.06 -10.91 8.48
C ASN A 65 7.85 -10.02 7.25
N GLN A 66 7.09 -10.53 6.29
CA GLN A 66 6.50 -9.78 5.20
C GLN A 66 4.99 -9.68 5.41
N LYS A 67 4.44 -8.45 5.46
CA LYS A 67 3.02 -8.23 5.83
C LYS A 67 2.35 -7.16 4.95
N ASN A 68 1.02 -7.07 5.09
CA ASN A 68 0.19 -6.01 4.55
C ASN A 68 0.29 -5.89 3.02
N ALA A 69 -0.09 -6.97 2.33
CA ALA A 69 -0.13 -7.00 0.88
C ALA A 69 -1.17 -6.02 0.32
N SER A 70 -0.80 -5.31 -0.74
CA SER A 70 -1.69 -4.54 -1.61
C SER A 70 -1.44 -4.96 -3.05
N VAL A 71 -2.49 -5.16 -3.85
CA VAL A 71 -2.38 -5.55 -5.26
C VAL A 71 -3.14 -4.61 -6.18
N ALA A 72 -2.59 -4.33 -7.35
CA ALA A 72 -3.22 -3.60 -8.44
C ALA A 72 -2.98 -4.31 -9.77
N MET A 73 -3.94 -4.23 -10.69
CA MET A 73 -3.96 -4.95 -11.96
C MET A 73 -4.37 -4.00 -13.09
N ASP A 74 -3.72 -4.12 -14.24
CA ASP A 74 -4.06 -3.34 -15.43
C ASP A 74 -5.15 -4.00 -16.28
N SER A 75 -5.49 -3.36 -17.40
CA SER A 75 -6.54 -3.84 -18.31
C SER A 75 -6.19 -5.12 -19.08
N MET A 76 -4.92 -5.50 -19.12
CA MET A 76 -4.42 -6.73 -19.77
C MET A 76 -4.22 -7.87 -18.76
N GLY A 77 -4.40 -7.60 -17.46
CA GLY A 77 -4.23 -8.55 -16.37
C GLY A 77 -2.79 -8.62 -15.84
N ASP A 78 -1.89 -7.74 -16.27
CA ASP A 78 -0.59 -7.56 -15.64
C ASP A 78 -0.82 -6.93 -14.26
N PHE A 79 -0.02 -7.28 -13.26
CA PHE A 79 -0.28 -6.83 -11.90
C PHE A 79 0.99 -6.61 -11.08
N VAL A 80 0.85 -5.81 -10.03
CA VAL A 80 1.89 -5.53 -9.04
C VAL A 80 1.35 -5.81 -7.65
N VAL A 81 2.17 -6.46 -6.82
CA VAL A 81 1.91 -6.64 -5.39
C VAL A 81 2.95 -5.83 -4.62
N ALA A 82 2.51 -5.01 -3.67
CA ALA A 82 3.35 -4.24 -2.76
C ALA A 82 3.11 -4.70 -1.31
N TRP A 83 4.14 -4.68 -0.47
CA TRP A 83 4.07 -5.10 0.93
C TRP A 83 5.14 -4.42 1.77
N GLN A 84 5.08 -4.58 3.10
CA GLN A 84 6.17 -4.22 4.00
C GLN A 84 6.99 -5.45 4.37
N SER A 85 8.31 -5.35 4.37
CA SER A 85 9.25 -6.43 4.69
C SER A 85 10.17 -6.04 5.84
N TYR A 86 10.39 -6.99 6.74
CA TYR A 86 11.23 -6.83 7.92
C TYR A 86 12.69 -7.20 7.64
N ASN A 87 13.61 -6.29 7.93
CA ASN A 87 15.06 -6.46 8.00
C ASN A 87 15.71 -6.90 6.68
N GLN A 88 15.07 -6.65 5.55
CA GLN A 88 15.55 -7.12 4.25
C GLN A 88 16.80 -6.40 3.74
N ILE A 89 17.01 -5.14 4.12
CA ILE A 89 18.27 -4.40 3.91
C ILE A 89 19.20 -4.41 5.14
N GLY A 90 18.89 -5.22 6.16
CA GLY A 90 19.62 -5.27 7.43
C GLY A 90 19.13 -4.25 8.46
N ILE A 91 19.75 -4.28 9.64
CA ILE A 91 19.40 -3.39 10.75
C ILE A 91 20.10 -2.05 10.49
N ASN A 92 19.32 -1.01 10.28
CA ASN A 92 19.84 0.35 10.19
C ASN A 92 20.37 0.80 11.56
N GLN A 93 21.32 1.75 11.58
CA GLN A 93 22.00 2.15 12.82
C GLN A 93 21.05 2.74 13.88
N ASP A 94 19.84 3.12 13.48
CA ASP A 94 18.73 3.60 14.30
C ASP A 94 17.85 2.47 14.88
N GLY A 95 18.07 1.22 14.46
CA GLY A 95 17.31 0.04 14.89
C GLY A 95 16.04 -0.24 14.07
N SER A 96 15.78 0.54 13.02
CA SER A 96 14.62 0.41 12.12
C SER A 96 14.69 -0.86 11.28
N ARG A 97 13.52 -1.40 10.94
CA ARG A 97 13.41 -2.76 10.41
C ARG A 97 12.44 -2.92 9.27
N TYR A 98 11.45 -2.05 9.08
CA TYR A 98 10.50 -2.21 7.96
C TYR A 98 10.82 -1.30 6.78
N GLY A 99 10.81 -1.90 5.59
CA GLY A 99 10.83 -1.22 4.30
C GLY A 99 9.65 -1.67 3.42
N VAL A 100 9.36 -0.91 2.36
CA VAL A 100 8.32 -1.21 1.38
C VAL A 100 8.94 -1.86 0.14
N TYR A 101 8.35 -2.97 -0.28
CA TYR A 101 8.82 -3.78 -1.41
C TYR A 101 7.67 -4.10 -2.35
N ALA A 102 8.01 -4.46 -3.58
CA ALA A 102 7.04 -4.89 -4.57
C ALA A 102 7.60 -5.91 -5.57
N GLN A 103 6.68 -6.62 -6.23
CA GLN A 103 6.95 -7.55 -7.32
C GLN A 103 5.88 -7.38 -8.41
N ARG A 104 6.34 -7.33 -9.66
CA ARG A 104 5.48 -7.24 -10.86
C ARG A 104 5.31 -8.61 -11.51
N TYR A 105 4.17 -8.82 -12.15
CA TYR A 105 3.82 -10.05 -12.84
C TYR A 105 3.13 -9.74 -14.17
N THR A 106 3.38 -10.60 -15.14
CA THR A 106 2.69 -10.57 -16.43
C THR A 106 1.45 -11.47 -16.42
N SER A 107 0.45 -11.07 -17.19
CA SER A 107 -0.84 -11.71 -17.45
C SER A 107 -0.78 -13.04 -18.19
N ALA A 108 0.42 -13.49 -18.61
CA ALA A 108 0.61 -14.70 -19.39
C ALA A 108 -0.08 -15.94 -18.77
N THR A 109 -0.41 -16.92 -19.61
CA THR A 109 -1.07 -18.17 -19.18
C THR A 109 -0.29 -18.91 -18.09
N THR A 110 1.03 -18.70 -18.06
CA THR A 110 1.90 -19.10 -16.96
C THR A 110 2.34 -17.84 -16.22
N LEU A 111 2.08 -17.81 -14.91
CA LEU A 111 2.50 -16.72 -14.06
C LEU A 111 4.02 -16.50 -14.16
N THR A 112 4.41 -15.32 -14.64
CA THR A 112 5.82 -14.96 -14.82
C THR A 112 6.07 -13.62 -14.16
N THR A 113 7.11 -13.54 -13.33
CA THR A 113 7.56 -12.28 -12.73
C THR A 113 8.15 -11.36 -13.81
N GLN A 114 7.86 -10.07 -13.71
CA GLN A 114 8.45 -9.04 -14.53
C GLN A 114 9.59 -8.37 -13.76
N GLY A 115 10.80 -8.91 -13.90
CA GLY A 115 11.96 -8.52 -13.10
C GLY A 115 11.96 -9.17 -11.71
N SER A 116 12.93 -8.79 -10.88
CA SER A 116 13.02 -9.22 -9.49
C SER A 116 12.13 -8.39 -8.58
N GLU A 117 11.95 -8.88 -7.37
CA GLU A 117 11.49 -8.08 -6.24
C GLU A 117 12.39 -6.84 -6.10
N PHE A 118 11.79 -5.72 -5.72
CA PHE A 118 12.48 -4.44 -5.59
C PHE A 118 12.01 -3.64 -4.39
N HIS A 119 12.94 -2.82 -3.88
CA HIS A 119 12.72 -1.89 -2.77
C HIS A 119 12.08 -0.60 -3.31
N VAL A 120 10.97 -0.17 -2.71
CA VAL A 120 10.14 0.95 -3.20
C VAL A 120 10.62 2.28 -2.64
N ASN A 121 10.74 2.37 -1.30
CA ASN A 121 11.18 3.59 -0.64
C ASN A 121 12.68 3.79 -0.80
N THR A 122 13.13 5.04 -0.91
CA THR A 122 14.57 5.35 -0.92
C THR A 122 15.08 5.77 0.45
N TYR A 123 14.21 6.35 1.28
CA TYR A 123 14.51 6.69 2.66
C TYR A 123 14.46 5.45 3.56
N THR A 124 15.50 5.21 4.36
CA THR A 124 15.62 3.97 5.15
C THR A 124 15.69 4.19 6.66
N THR A 125 15.77 5.43 7.12
CA THR A 125 15.67 5.74 8.56
C THR A 125 14.21 5.58 8.98
N GLY A 126 13.96 5.13 10.21
CA GLY A 126 12.61 4.80 10.65
C GLY A 126 11.98 3.63 9.88
N ASP A 127 10.77 3.26 10.27
CA ASP A 127 10.02 2.19 9.61
C ASP A 127 9.12 2.74 8.50
N GLN A 128 9.17 2.13 7.30
CA GLN A 128 8.23 2.35 6.21
C GLN A 128 7.22 1.21 6.14
N ARG A 129 5.93 1.53 6.20
CA ARG A 129 4.85 0.56 6.49
C ARG A 129 3.57 0.86 5.71
N ASN A 130 2.64 -0.10 5.74
CA ASN A 130 1.26 0.02 5.24
C ASN A 130 1.19 0.54 3.79
N ALA A 131 1.88 -0.16 2.89
CA ALA A 131 1.88 0.18 1.48
C ALA A 131 0.52 -0.05 0.81
N SER A 132 0.15 0.84 -0.09
CA SER A 132 -1.01 0.76 -0.99
C SER A 132 -0.54 1.01 -2.41
N VAL A 133 -1.05 0.25 -3.38
CA VAL A 133 -0.66 0.36 -4.79
C VAL A 133 -1.89 0.53 -5.69
N ALA A 134 -1.78 1.36 -6.72
CA ALA A 134 -2.75 1.53 -7.79
C ALA A 134 -2.04 1.60 -9.15
N MET A 135 -2.73 1.16 -10.19
CA MET A 135 -2.18 0.97 -11.53
C MET A 135 -3.16 1.50 -12.59
N ASP A 136 -2.66 2.13 -13.65
CA ASP A 136 -3.45 2.61 -14.76
C ASP A 136 -3.63 1.55 -15.86
N SER A 137 -4.32 1.93 -16.94
CA SER A 137 -4.61 1.00 -18.04
C SER A 137 -3.39 0.60 -18.88
N ALA A 138 -2.31 1.39 -18.81
CA ALA A 138 -1.04 1.15 -19.49
C ALA A 138 -0.04 0.38 -18.61
N GLY A 139 -0.41 0.09 -17.36
CA GLY A 139 0.41 -0.60 -16.36
C GLY A 139 1.34 0.33 -15.58
N ASP A 140 1.27 1.65 -15.78
CA ASP A 140 2.00 2.60 -14.92
C ASP A 140 1.36 2.56 -13.54
N PHE A 141 2.16 2.71 -12.48
CA PHE A 141 1.65 2.51 -11.13
C PHE A 141 2.26 3.46 -10.12
N VAL A 142 1.55 3.64 -9.01
CA VAL A 142 1.96 4.41 -7.85
C VAL A 142 1.86 3.55 -6.61
N VAL A 143 2.90 3.61 -5.77
CA VAL A 143 2.88 3.02 -4.43
C VAL A 143 2.89 4.17 -3.43
N ALA A 144 1.98 4.14 -2.46
CA ALA A 144 1.92 5.06 -1.33
C ALA A 144 2.13 4.30 -0.02
N TRP A 145 2.83 4.88 0.95
CA TRP A 145 3.12 4.26 2.24
C TRP A 145 3.26 5.31 3.34
N GLN A 146 3.25 4.88 4.60
CA GLN A 146 3.62 5.75 5.72
C GLN A 146 5.08 5.52 6.09
N SER A 147 5.78 6.60 6.44
CA SER A 147 7.19 6.61 6.76
C SER A 147 7.42 7.32 8.09
N TYR A 148 8.01 6.64 9.06
CA TYR A 148 8.32 7.22 10.36
C TYR A 148 9.61 8.03 10.29
N GLN A 149 9.59 9.25 10.84
CA GLN A 149 10.74 10.17 10.92
C GLN A 149 11.32 10.65 9.58
N GLU A 150 10.61 10.41 8.48
CA GLU A 150 10.91 11.07 7.23
C GLU A 150 10.31 12.48 7.23
N GLY A 151 11.12 13.49 6.91
CA GLY A 151 10.66 14.87 6.77
C GLY A 151 10.51 15.67 8.08
N PRO A 152 9.84 16.84 8.02
CA PRO A 152 9.77 17.77 9.13
C PRO A 152 8.70 17.35 10.14
N GLY A 153 9.12 16.86 11.30
CA GLY A 153 8.21 16.39 12.35
C GLY A 153 8.85 15.26 13.14
N SER A 154 8.10 14.67 14.06
CA SER A 154 8.57 13.50 14.84
C SER A 154 7.72 12.24 14.60
N GLY A 155 6.69 12.32 13.76
CA GLY A 155 5.69 11.26 13.54
C GLY A 155 5.82 10.57 12.18
N ASP A 156 4.84 9.72 11.88
CA ASP A 156 4.65 9.15 10.54
C ASP A 156 4.16 10.23 9.55
N GLY A 157 4.76 10.28 8.37
CA GLY A 157 4.25 11.02 7.19
C GLY A 157 3.84 10.06 6.07
N VAL A 158 3.11 10.56 5.06
CA VAL A 158 2.64 9.79 3.91
C VAL A 158 3.49 10.11 2.69
N TYR A 159 4.02 9.08 2.05
CA TYR A 159 4.96 9.18 0.94
C TYR A 159 4.47 8.35 -0.24
N ALA A 160 4.96 8.69 -1.43
CA ALA A 160 4.66 7.93 -2.63
C ALA A 160 5.80 7.94 -3.65
N GLN A 161 5.82 6.90 -4.49
CA GLN A 161 6.71 6.75 -5.63
C GLN A 161 5.91 6.24 -6.83
N ARG A 162 6.23 6.79 -8.01
CA ARG A 162 5.58 6.46 -9.28
C ARG A 162 6.53 5.67 -10.17
N TYR A 163 5.98 4.79 -11.00
CA TYR A 163 6.74 3.89 -11.87
C TYR A 163 6.10 3.80 -13.25
N THR A 164 6.95 3.62 -14.27
CA THR A 164 6.50 3.27 -15.62
C THR A 164 6.32 1.76 -15.76
N SER A 165 5.41 1.35 -16.64
CA SER A 165 5.13 -0.04 -16.99
C SER A 165 6.19 -0.72 -17.85
N ALA A 166 7.29 -0.03 -18.17
CA ALA A 166 8.35 -0.53 -19.04
C ALA A 166 8.91 -1.89 -18.57
N THR A 167 9.47 -2.65 -19.52
CA THR A 167 10.10 -3.96 -19.26
C THR A 167 11.17 -3.89 -18.16
N THR A 168 11.92 -2.78 -18.14
CA THR A 168 12.77 -2.41 -17.02
C THR A 168 12.03 -1.43 -16.13
N LEU A 169 11.93 -1.77 -14.84
CA LEU A 169 11.34 -0.89 -13.84
C LEU A 169 12.06 0.47 -13.85
N THR A 170 11.28 1.53 -14.08
CA THR A 170 11.80 2.90 -14.09
C THR A 170 10.91 3.77 -13.21
N THR A 171 11.52 4.56 -12.34
CA THR A 171 10.81 5.54 -11.52
C THR A 171 10.40 6.76 -12.37
N GLN A 172 9.19 7.25 -12.16
CA GLN A 172 8.72 8.52 -12.71
C GLN A 172 8.95 9.63 -11.68
N GLY A 173 10.13 10.26 -11.74
CA GLY A 173 10.56 11.25 -10.75
C GLY A 173 11.07 10.60 -9.46
N SER A 174 11.32 11.42 -8.45
CA SER A 174 11.72 10.96 -7.12
C SER A 174 10.52 10.63 -6.24
N GLU A 175 10.82 9.98 -5.12
CA GLU A 175 9.90 9.85 -4.01
C GLU A 175 9.46 11.24 -3.54
N PHE A 176 8.21 11.35 -3.08
CA PHE A 176 7.66 12.63 -2.63
C PHE A 176 6.71 12.49 -1.45
N HIS A 177 6.73 13.51 -0.59
CA HIS A 177 5.83 13.65 0.56
C HIS A 177 4.44 14.08 0.08
N VAL A 178 3.42 13.32 0.48
CA VAL A 178 2.02 13.53 0.10
C VAL A 178 1.36 14.56 1.00
N ASN A 179 1.32 14.37 2.32
CA ASN A 179 0.70 15.34 3.24
C ASN A 179 1.54 16.63 3.35
N THR A 180 0.86 17.73 3.63
CA THR A 180 1.49 19.04 3.89
C THR A 180 1.50 19.35 5.38
N TYR A 181 0.48 18.92 6.12
CA TYR A 181 0.49 19.00 7.57
C TYR A 181 1.33 17.86 8.16
N THR A 182 2.30 18.20 9.01
CA THR A 182 3.32 17.25 9.49
C THR A 182 3.42 17.13 11.01
N THR A 183 2.46 17.72 11.73
CA THR A 183 2.39 17.57 13.19
C THR A 183 1.60 16.33 13.55
N GLY A 184 2.14 15.49 14.44
CA GLY A 184 1.55 14.20 14.77
C GLY A 184 1.75 13.19 13.65
N ASP A 185 0.87 12.19 13.58
CA ASP A 185 1.01 11.05 12.67
C ASP A 185 -0.02 11.11 11.53
N GLN A 186 0.47 10.95 10.31
CA GLN A 186 -0.31 10.74 9.10
C GLN A 186 -0.08 9.29 8.62
N VAL A 187 -1.13 8.48 8.68
CA VAL A 187 -1.02 7.01 8.65
C VAL A 187 -2.03 6.37 7.71
N THR A 188 -1.84 5.06 7.47
CA THR A 188 -2.75 4.19 6.72
C THR A 188 -3.16 4.76 5.36
N PRO A 189 -2.20 5.04 4.46
CA PRO A 189 -2.54 5.60 3.17
C PRO A 189 -3.28 4.58 2.30
N SER A 190 -4.13 5.10 1.42
CA SER A 190 -4.77 4.36 0.34
C SER A 190 -4.70 5.18 -0.93
N VAL A 191 -4.32 4.53 -2.04
CA VAL A 191 -4.21 5.19 -3.34
C VAL A 191 -5.15 4.55 -4.36
N ALA A 192 -5.77 5.40 -5.18
CA ALA A 192 -6.54 5.01 -6.35
C ALA A 192 -6.05 5.79 -7.57
N MET A 193 -6.09 5.16 -8.74
CA MET A 193 -5.61 5.71 -10.00
C MET A 193 -6.66 5.45 -11.09
N ASP A 194 -6.89 6.41 -11.97
CA ASP A 194 -7.74 6.23 -13.14
C ASP A 194 -6.97 5.64 -14.32
N GLY A 195 -7.69 5.26 -15.38
CA GLY A 195 -7.08 4.64 -16.55
C GLY A 195 -6.12 5.55 -17.33
N ALA A 196 -6.12 6.86 -17.07
CA ALA A 196 -5.22 7.85 -17.68
C ALA A 196 -4.02 8.21 -16.78
N GLY A 197 -3.94 7.62 -15.59
CA GLY A 197 -2.84 7.79 -14.64
C GLY A 197 -3.02 8.94 -13.64
N ASP A 198 -4.15 9.67 -13.65
CA ASP A 198 -4.46 10.60 -12.56
C ASP A 198 -4.73 9.78 -11.29
N PHE A 199 -4.26 10.24 -10.14
CA PHE A 199 -4.37 9.47 -8.90
C PHE A 199 -4.73 10.33 -7.70
N VAL A 200 -5.36 9.71 -6.71
CA VAL A 200 -5.71 10.30 -5.42
C VAL A 200 -5.12 9.44 -4.33
N VAL A 201 -4.38 10.08 -3.42
CA VAL A 201 -3.94 9.45 -2.16
C VAL A 201 -4.83 9.97 -1.04
N SER A 202 -5.33 9.06 -0.23
CA SER A 202 -6.05 9.33 1.01
C SER A 202 -5.27 8.81 2.21
N TRP A 203 -5.44 9.43 3.38
CA TRP A 203 -4.79 8.99 4.61
C TRP A 203 -5.59 9.42 5.83
N VAL A 204 -5.24 8.85 6.97
CA VAL A 204 -5.74 9.26 8.28
C VAL A 204 -4.72 10.19 8.91
N ASP A 205 -5.15 11.39 9.31
CA ASP A 205 -4.44 12.16 10.31
C ASP A 205 -4.94 11.68 11.68
N SER A 206 -4.05 11.20 12.55
CA SER A 206 -4.38 10.76 13.91
C SER A 206 -3.95 11.75 14.99
N SER A 207 -3.61 12.98 14.61
CA SER A 207 -3.26 14.06 15.52
C SER A 207 -4.50 14.73 16.14
N TYR A 208 -4.31 15.89 16.78
CA TYR A 208 -5.38 16.63 17.48
C TYR A 208 -6.57 17.00 16.58
N ASN A 209 -6.36 17.09 15.26
CA ASN A 209 -7.42 17.26 14.26
C ASN A 209 -7.64 15.98 13.46
N ALA A 210 -7.89 14.87 14.17
CA ALA A 210 -8.04 13.57 13.55
C ALA A 210 -9.09 13.58 12.43
N GLY A 211 -8.77 12.99 11.28
CA GLY A 211 -9.65 13.02 10.11
C GLY A 211 -9.11 12.23 8.94
N ILE A 212 -9.95 12.09 7.92
CA ILE A 212 -9.57 11.49 6.63
C ILE A 212 -9.27 12.63 5.67
N PHE A 213 -8.10 12.60 5.06
CA PHE A 213 -7.63 13.60 4.12
C PHE A 213 -7.34 12.97 2.77
N THR A 214 -7.32 13.81 1.74
CA THR A 214 -6.97 13.42 0.37
C THR A 214 -6.11 14.45 -0.33
N LYS A 215 -5.35 13.99 -1.33
CA LYS A 215 -4.66 14.82 -2.29
C LYS A 215 -4.70 14.17 -3.65
N ARG A 216 -5.09 14.96 -4.66
CA ARG A 216 -5.16 14.53 -6.06
C ARG A 216 -3.92 14.97 -6.81
N TYR A 217 -3.51 14.15 -7.75
CA TYR A 217 -2.37 14.36 -8.63
C TYR A 217 -2.77 14.04 -10.07
N SER A 218 -2.15 14.76 -10.99
CA SER A 218 -2.17 14.40 -12.40
C SER A 218 -1.32 13.16 -12.69
N SER A 219 -1.48 12.56 -13.87
CA SER A 219 -0.57 11.55 -14.42
C SER A 219 0.87 12.03 -14.68
N ALA A 220 1.17 13.33 -14.49
CA ALA A 220 2.53 13.83 -14.45
C ALA A 220 3.09 13.92 -13.01
N GLY A 221 2.28 13.60 -11.99
CA GLY A 221 2.63 13.72 -10.58
C GLY A 221 2.49 15.14 -10.03
N ALA A 222 1.94 16.08 -10.81
CA ALA A 222 1.65 17.41 -10.31
C ALA A 222 0.40 17.40 -9.42
N GLN A 223 0.50 17.92 -8.19
CA GLN A 223 -0.64 18.10 -7.29
C GLN A 223 -1.72 18.96 -7.96
N GLN A 224 -2.97 18.51 -7.85
CA GLN A 224 -4.15 19.25 -8.28
C GLN A 224 -4.87 19.83 -7.05
N GLY A 225 -5.11 21.14 -7.05
CA GLY A 225 -5.68 21.86 -5.91
C GLY A 225 -4.62 22.32 -4.90
N THR A 226 -5.07 22.80 -3.74
CA THR A 226 -4.21 23.40 -2.71
C THR A 226 -4.27 22.63 -1.39
N GLY A 227 -3.11 22.25 -0.85
CA GLY A 227 -3.00 21.64 0.48
C GLY A 227 -3.68 20.28 0.63
N ASP A 228 -3.91 19.90 1.89
CA ASP A 228 -4.53 18.63 2.27
C ASP A 228 -6.05 18.80 2.35
N ASN A 229 -6.81 17.99 1.58
CA ASN A 229 -8.26 18.14 1.50
C ASN A 229 -8.94 17.25 2.54
N LEU A 230 -9.57 17.86 3.54
CA LEU A 230 -10.36 17.15 4.54
C LEU A 230 -11.60 16.51 3.89
N VAL A 231 -11.70 15.20 3.94
CA VAL A 231 -12.89 14.43 3.54
C VAL A 231 -13.86 14.34 4.70
N LYS A 232 -13.36 14.02 5.90
CA LYS A 232 -14.17 13.84 7.10
C LYS A 232 -13.34 14.15 8.33
N GLN A 233 -13.81 15.09 9.14
CA GLN A 233 -13.28 15.27 10.49
C GLN A 233 -13.76 14.11 11.37
N GLY A 234 -12.85 13.55 12.16
CA GLY A 234 -13.21 12.69 13.29
C GLY A 234 -14.10 13.46 14.26
N ASP A 235 -15.03 12.77 14.91
CA ASP A 235 -15.88 13.42 15.91
C ASP A 235 -14.98 13.93 17.02
N VAL A 236 -15.00 15.25 17.25
CA VAL A 236 -14.30 15.82 18.39
C VAL A 236 -15.01 15.28 19.63
N GLN A 237 -14.41 14.29 20.29
CA GLN A 237 -14.79 13.90 21.64
C GLN A 237 -14.40 15.06 22.57
N TYR A 238 -15.17 16.14 22.55
CA TYR A 238 -15.20 17.10 23.63
C TYR A 238 -15.79 16.36 24.84
N THR A 239 -14.98 15.55 25.52
CA THR A 239 -15.19 15.46 26.96
C THR A 239 -14.81 16.83 27.50
N THR A 240 -15.78 17.73 27.57
CA THR A 240 -15.65 18.94 28.35
C THR A 240 -15.31 18.50 29.77
N ARG A 241 -14.04 18.53 30.15
CA ARG A 241 -13.68 18.66 31.56
C ARG A 241 -14.08 20.07 31.95
N ASN A 242 -15.35 20.24 32.32
CA ASN A 242 -15.76 21.42 33.06
C ASN A 242 -14.93 21.44 34.34
N SER A 243 -14.20 22.54 34.54
CA SER A 243 -13.41 22.84 35.74
C SER A 243 -14.26 23.12 36.99
N SER A 244 -15.52 22.70 37.00
CA SER A 244 -16.38 22.69 38.18
C SER A 244 -16.95 21.29 38.33
N GLY A 245 -16.27 20.45 39.10
CA GLY A 245 -16.78 19.13 39.44
C GLY A 245 -18.10 19.24 40.21
N LEU A 246 -19.22 19.13 39.51
CA LEU A 246 -20.53 18.76 40.04
C LEU A 246 -21.33 18.06 38.94
N LEU A 247 -21.65 16.79 39.18
CA LEU A 247 -22.69 16.06 38.47
C LEU A 247 -24.04 16.63 38.91
N ASN A 248 -24.85 17.12 37.98
CA ASN A 248 -26.29 17.25 38.21
C ASN A 248 -27.00 16.20 37.36
N ASN A 249 -27.59 15.23 38.07
CA ASN A 249 -28.63 14.36 37.55
C ASN A 249 -29.98 15.09 37.53
N ASN A 250 -30.87 14.60 36.66
CA ASN A 250 -32.31 14.85 36.51
C ASN A 250 -32.64 16.08 35.62
N GLU A 251 -33.51 15.99 34.61
CA GLU A 251 -34.60 15.06 34.27
C GLU A 251 -34.58 14.64 32.78
#